data_AF-A0A938SZI0-F1
#
_entry.id   AF-A0A938SZI0-F1
#
_cell.length_a   1.000
_cell.length_b   1.000
_cell.length_c   1.000
_cell.angle_alpha   90.00
_cell.angle_beta   90.00
_cell.angle_gamma   90.00
#
_symmetry.space_group_name_H-M   'P 1'
#
loop_
_entity.id
_entity.type
_entity.pdbx_description
1 polymer ?
#
loop_
_entity_poly.entity_id
_entity_poly.type
_entity_poly.pdbx_seq_one_letter_code
_entity_poly.pdbx_strand_id
1 'polypeptide(L)'
;MKKVISLIVILSLIGLTFGCTQYHAQGAGAGAAVGGVAGALLDRKNHWRGGVIGAALGALAGATFVDVSMRATREAAYSGRPVEYRTEDGRGVYRSEPLDYDARTKCRKVQERAWEDGNLVKDQIKEVCEGEKYERRY
;
A
#
# COMPACT_ATOMS: atom_id res chain seq x y z
N MET A 1 20.88 24.45 25.57
CA MET A 1 20.78 24.48 24.09
C MET A 1 20.67 23.09 23.46
N LYS A 2 21.59 22.15 23.70
CA LYS A 2 21.55 20.78 23.11
C LYS A 2 20.24 20.02 23.36
N LYS A 3 19.66 20.14 24.57
CA LYS A 3 18.37 19.50 24.92
C LYS A 3 17.17 20.08 24.15
N VAL A 4 17.20 21.39 23.86
CA VAL A 4 16.12 22.08 23.12
C VAL A 4 16.19 21.74 21.64
N ILE A 5 17.39 21.70 21.07
CA ILE A 5 17.61 21.27 19.68
C ILE A 5 17.19 19.81 19.49
N SER A 6 17.54 18.93 20.44
CA SER A 6 17.10 17.53 20.42
C SER A 6 15.57 17.41 20.48
N LEU A 7 14.90 18.23 21.30
CA LEU A 7 13.44 18.21 21.42
C LEU A 7 12.74 18.68 20.15
N ILE A 8 13.28 19.70 19.48
CA ILE A 8 12.76 20.21 18.19
C ILE A 8 12.92 19.17 17.08
N VAL A 9 14.06 18.47 17.03
CA VAL A 9 14.30 17.39 16.04
C VAL A 9 13.36 16.20 16.27
N ILE A 10 13.08 15.84 17.52
CA ILE A 10 12.13 14.77 17.84
C ILE A 10 10.70 15.19 17.45
N LEU A 11 10.31 16.43 17.76
CA LEU A 11 8.97 16.95 17.47
C LEU A 11 8.72 17.08 15.96
N SER A 12 9.73 17.49 15.18
CA SER A 12 9.63 17.55 13.72
C SER A 12 9.55 16.16 13.09
N LEU A 13 10.27 15.17 13.63
CA LEU A 13 10.18 13.77 13.20
C LEU A 13 8.79 13.18 13.45
N ILE A 14 8.19 13.50 14.60
CA ILE A 14 6.83 13.06 14.95
C ILE A 14 5.80 13.73 14.03
N GLY A 15 5.96 15.02 13.72
CA GLY A 15 5.06 15.74 12.79
C GLY A 15 4.98 15.12 11.39
N LEU A 16 6.07 14.51 10.90
CA LEU A 16 6.11 13.83 9.60
C LEU A 16 5.32 12.50 9.58
N THR A 17 5.01 11.92 10.75
CA THR A 17 4.30 10.63 10.82
C THR A 17 2.77 10.77 10.67
N PHE A 18 2.21 11.96 10.89
CA PHE A 18 0.75 12.20 10.82
C PHE A 18 0.22 12.46 9.40
N GLY A 19 1.09 12.59 8.39
CA GLY A 19 0.69 12.88 7.01
C GLY A 19 0.38 11.65 6.13
N CYS A 20 0.58 10.43 6.64
CA CYS A 20 0.38 9.22 5.84
C CYS A 20 -1.08 8.78 5.85
N THR A 21 -1.62 8.47 4.66
CA THR A 21 -2.95 7.86 4.54
C THR A 21 -2.98 6.51 5.28
N GLN A 22 -4.12 6.11 5.84
CA GLN A 22 -4.27 4.82 6.54
C GLN A 22 -3.79 3.62 5.69
N TYR A 23 -4.05 3.67 4.38
CA TYR A 23 -3.61 2.65 3.42
C TYR A 23 -2.09 2.60 3.27
N HIS A 24 -1.42 3.75 3.16
CA HIS A 24 0.04 3.83 3.11
C HIS A 24 0.67 3.26 4.38
N ALA A 25 0.14 3.61 5.56
CA ALA A 25 0.62 3.09 6.83
C ALA A 25 0.41 1.58 6.96
N GLN A 26 -0.72 1.06 6.48
CA GLN A 26 -0.99 -0.38 6.48
C GLN A 26 -0.05 -1.14 5.53
N GLY A 27 0.17 -0.61 4.31
CA GLY A 27 1.12 -1.17 3.36
C GLY A 27 2.55 -1.16 3.89
N ALA A 28 2.98 -0.03 4.44
CA ALA A 28 4.28 0.11 5.07
C ALA A 28 4.45 -0.83 6.27
N GLY A 29 3.42 -0.95 7.13
CA GLY A 29 3.46 -1.82 8.30
C GLY A 29 3.54 -3.30 7.93
N ALA A 30 2.69 -3.75 7.00
CA ALA A 30 2.72 -5.12 6.51
C ALA A 30 4.05 -5.44 5.82
N GLY A 31 4.52 -4.53 4.96
CA GLY A 31 5.82 -4.65 4.31
C GLY A 31 6.97 -4.70 5.30
N ALA A 32 6.96 -3.84 6.33
CA ALA A 32 7.98 -3.83 7.38
C ALA A 32 8.01 -5.12 8.17
N ALA A 33 6.85 -5.67 8.51
CA ALA A 33 6.76 -6.93 9.23
C ALA A 33 7.33 -8.09 8.40
N VAL A 34 6.87 -8.24 7.15
CA VAL A 34 7.34 -9.30 6.25
C VAL A 34 8.82 -9.15 5.94
N GLY A 35 9.25 -7.94 5.57
CA GLY A 35 10.64 -7.63 5.27
C GLY A 35 11.55 -7.81 6.48
N GLY A 36 11.09 -7.46 7.68
CA GLY A 36 11.85 -7.63 8.92
C GLY A 36 12.06 -9.09 9.29
N VAL A 37 11.02 -9.91 9.16
CA VAL A 37 11.15 -11.36 9.36
C VAL A 37 12.11 -11.95 8.33
N ALA A 38 11.93 -11.63 7.05
CA ALA A 38 12.79 -12.13 5.98
C ALA A 38 14.25 -11.71 6.19
N GLY A 39 14.49 -10.42 6.49
CA GLY A 39 15.82 -9.88 6.72
C GLY A 39 16.51 -10.50 7.93
N ALA A 40 15.77 -10.74 9.02
CA ALA A 40 16.32 -11.42 10.19
C ALA A 40 16.77 -12.85 9.87
N LEU A 41 16.01 -13.58 9.05
CA LEU A 41 16.35 -14.94 8.64
C LEU A 41 17.55 -14.99 7.66
N LEU A 42 17.71 -13.96 6.82
CA LEU A 42 18.79 -13.88 5.84
C LEU A 42 20.14 -13.52 6.48
N ASP A 43 20.18 -12.59 7.44
CA ASP A 43 21.44 -12.22 8.13
C ASP A 43 21.71 -13.15 9.32
N ARG A 44 22.24 -14.34 9.02
CA ARG A 44 22.62 -15.35 10.03
C ARG A 44 23.67 -14.87 11.02
N LYS A 45 24.49 -13.89 10.66
CA LYS A 45 25.53 -13.33 11.55
C LYS A 45 24.93 -12.34 12.53
N ASN A 46 23.95 -11.55 12.11
CA ASN A 46 23.25 -10.59 12.95
C ASN A 46 21.78 -10.43 12.53
N HIS A 47 20.94 -11.30 13.07
CA HIS A 47 19.49 -11.32 12.82
C HIS A 47 18.82 -9.97 13.12
N TRP A 48 19.29 -9.22 14.12
CA TRP A 48 18.76 -7.89 14.43
C TRP A 48 19.06 -6.90 13.31
N ARG A 49 20.31 -6.85 12.86
CA ARG A 49 20.71 -5.96 11.75
C ARG A 49 19.95 -6.32 10.47
N GLY A 50 19.88 -7.61 10.15
CA GLY A 50 19.11 -8.11 9.02
C GLY A 50 17.64 -7.73 9.11
N GLY A 51 17.04 -7.89 10.29
CA GLY A 51 15.64 -7.54 10.54
C GLY A 51 15.34 -6.06 10.41
N VAL A 52 16.21 -5.17 10.92
CA VAL A 52 16.02 -3.72 10.75
C VAL A 52 16.13 -3.30 9.28
N ILE A 53 17.13 -3.80 8.57
CA ILE A 53 17.31 -3.49 7.13
C ILE A 53 16.13 -4.04 6.32
N GLY A 54 15.75 -5.29 6.57
CA GLY A 54 14.63 -5.93 5.91
C GLY A 54 13.31 -5.21 6.19
N ALA A 55 13.08 -4.78 7.44
CA ALA A 55 11.89 -4.02 7.79
C ALA A 55 11.84 -2.67 7.09
N ALA A 56 12.97 -1.96 7.02
CA ALA A 56 13.03 -0.69 6.30
C ALA A 56 12.74 -0.85 4.80
N LEU A 57 13.37 -1.82 4.14
CA LEU A 57 13.14 -2.11 2.72
C LEU A 57 11.71 -2.57 2.47
N GLY A 58 11.21 -3.47 3.31
CA GLY A 58 9.85 -3.98 3.23
C GLY A 58 8.82 -2.88 3.43
N ALA A 59 9.04 -1.94 4.35
CA ALA A 59 8.15 -0.80 4.56
C ALA A 59 8.01 0.06 3.31
N LEU A 60 9.14 0.38 2.66
CA LEU A 60 9.15 1.17 1.43
C LEU A 60 8.45 0.44 0.28
N ALA A 61 8.75 -0.85 0.09
CA ALA A 61 8.10 -1.67 -0.93
C ALA A 61 6.59 -1.80 -0.69
N GLY A 62 6.17 -2.04 0.55
CA GLY A 62 4.76 -2.15 0.91
C GLY A 62 3.99 -0.84 0.74
N ALA A 63 4.59 0.30 1.11
CA ALA A 63 3.99 1.62 0.92
C ALA A 63 3.80 1.94 -0.57
N THR A 64 4.82 1.72 -1.39
CA THR A 64 4.78 1.99 -2.83
C THR A 64 3.78 1.09 -3.56
N PHE A 65 3.69 -0.18 -3.20
CA PHE A 65 2.70 -1.10 -3.78
C PHE A 65 1.26 -0.64 -3.48
N VAL A 66 0.98 -0.21 -2.26
CA VAL A 66 -0.35 0.31 -1.91
C VAL A 66 -0.64 1.63 -2.62
N ASP A 67 0.35 2.49 -2.82
CA ASP A 67 0.19 3.72 -3.58
C ASP A 67 -0.27 3.45 -5.03
N VAL A 68 0.45 2.55 -5.72
CA VAL A 68 0.10 2.12 -7.09
C VAL A 68 -1.30 1.49 -7.12
N SER A 69 -1.60 0.62 -6.16
CA SER A 69 -2.91 -0.04 -6.04
C SER A 69 -4.04 0.98 -5.90
N MET A 70 -3.88 1.96 -5.02
CA MET A 70 -4.88 3.00 -4.78
C MET A 70 -5.06 3.90 -6.00
N ARG A 71 -3.96 4.29 -6.66
CA ARG A 71 -4.00 5.13 -7.85
C ARG A 71 -4.70 4.43 -9.01
N ALA A 72 -4.32 3.19 -9.31
CA ALA A 72 -4.92 2.36 -10.35
C ALA A 72 -6.43 2.20 -10.15
N THR A 73 -6.84 1.86 -8.93
CA THR A 73 -8.23 1.58 -8.61
C THR A 73 -9.09 2.82 -8.63
N ARG A 74 -8.56 3.94 -8.14
CA ARG A 74 -9.25 5.23 -8.21
C ARG A 74 -9.38 5.71 -9.66
N GLU A 75 -8.33 5.59 -10.45
CA GLU A 75 -8.34 5.98 -11.86
C GLU A 75 -9.28 5.09 -12.68
N ALA A 76 -9.28 3.77 -12.48
CA ALA A 76 -10.22 2.86 -13.09
C ALA A 76 -11.67 3.18 -12.68
N ALA A 77 -11.88 3.53 -11.41
CA ALA A 77 -13.20 3.89 -10.91
C ALA A 77 -13.76 5.17 -11.55
N TYR A 78 -12.93 6.20 -11.69
CA TYR A 78 -13.38 7.49 -12.25
C TYR A 78 -13.43 7.49 -13.77
N SER A 79 -12.45 6.90 -14.44
CA SER A 79 -12.39 6.87 -15.90
C SER A 79 -13.36 5.86 -16.53
N GLY A 80 -13.81 4.87 -15.75
CA GLY A 80 -14.61 3.75 -16.25
C GLY A 80 -13.85 2.88 -17.25
N ARG A 81 -12.50 2.93 -17.25
CA ARG A 81 -11.65 2.13 -18.14
C ARG A 81 -10.67 1.28 -17.31
N PRO A 82 -10.25 0.11 -17.83
CA PRO A 82 -9.17 -0.66 -17.23
C PRO A 82 -7.87 0.15 -17.17
N VAL A 83 -7.16 0.06 -16.05
CA VAL A 83 -5.83 0.64 -15.86
C VAL A 83 -4.84 -0.49 -15.61
N GLU A 84 -3.70 -0.48 -16.28
CA GLU A 84 -2.63 -1.46 -16.09
C GLU A 84 -1.30 -0.75 -15.83
N TYR A 85 -0.63 -1.15 -14.77
CA TYR A 85 0.77 -0.84 -14.51
C TYR A 85 1.60 -2.11 -14.68
N ARG A 86 2.74 -1.96 -15.33
CA ARG A 86 3.68 -3.06 -15.57
C ARG A 86 5.08 -2.62 -15.18
N THR A 87 5.84 -3.52 -14.57
CA THR A 87 7.26 -3.30 -14.32
C THR A 87 8.03 -3.23 -15.64
N GLU A 88 9.17 -2.55 -15.67
CA GLU A 88 9.97 -2.41 -16.90
C GLU A 88 10.45 -3.76 -17.46
N ASP A 89 10.71 -4.71 -16.57
CA ASP A 89 11.08 -6.09 -16.91
C ASP A 89 9.89 -6.98 -17.32
N GLY A 90 8.67 -6.45 -17.25
CA GLY A 90 7.43 -7.15 -17.62
C GLY A 90 6.98 -8.24 -16.66
N ARG A 91 7.71 -8.51 -15.58
CA ARG A 91 7.42 -9.61 -14.64
C ARG A 91 6.25 -9.32 -13.71
N GLY A 92 6.12 -8.08 -13.28
CA GLY A 92 5.02 -7.61 -12.45
C GLY A 92 3.96 -6.91 -13.28
N VAL A 93 2.73 -7.41 -13.25
CA VAL A 93 1.58 -6.78 -13.88
C VAL A 93 0.55 -6.48 -12.80
N TYR A 94 0.08 -5.24 -12.74
CA TYR A 94 -1.00 -4.82 -11.87
C TYR A 94 -2.13 -4.23 -12.71
N ARG A 95 -3.33 -4.81 -12.67
CA ARG A 95 -4.49 -4.36 -13.44
C ARG A 95 -5.67 -4.07 -12.52
N SER A 96 -6.31 -2.93 -12.75
CA SER A 96 -7.58 -2.55 -12.14
C SER A 96 -8.64 -2.47 -13.22
N GLU A 97 -9.70 -3.28 -13.11
CA GLU A 97 -10.82 -3.32 -14.04
C GLU A 97 -12.08 -2.77 -13.38
N PRO A 98 -12.73 -1.75 -13.95
CA PRO A 98 -14.01 -1.25 -13.43
C PRO A 98 -15.10 -2.28 -13.70
N LEU A 99 -15.86 -2.59 -12.66
CA LEU A 99 -17.06 -3.42 -12.71
C LEU A 99 -18.29 -2.50 -12.64
N ASP A 100 -19.32 -2.93 -11.92
CA ASP A 100 -20.58 -2.21 -11.79
C ASP A 100 -20.50 -0.95 -10.93
N TYR A 101 -21.38 0.00 -11.24
CA TYR A 101 -21.69 1.16 -10.41
C TYR A 101 -23.01 0.95 -9.69
N ASP A 102 -23.00 1.06 -8.37
CA ASP A 102 -24.21 1.04 -7.55
C ASP A 102 -24.71 2.47 -7.32
N ALA A 103 -25.81 2.82 -7.99
CA ALA A 103 -26.45 4.12 -7.87
C ALA A 103 -27.02 4.42 -6.48
N ARG A 104 -27.30 3.39 -5.65
CA ARG A 104 -27.82 3.57 -4.28
C ARG A 104 -26.72 3.97 -3.31
N THR A 105 -25.56 3.36 -3.43
CA THR A 105 -24.41 3.63 -2.55
C THR A 105 -23.43 4.66 -3.15
N LYS A 106 -23.63 5.04 -4.42
CA LYS A 106 -22.72 5.89 -5.22
C LYS A 106 -21.29 5.35 -5.22
N CYS A 107 -21.17 4.03 -5.22
CA CYS A 107 -19.90 3.31 -5.21
C CYS A 107 -19.72 2.57 -6.52
N ARG A 108 -18.49 2.59 -7.04
CA ARG A 108 -18.09 1.74 -8.16
C ARG A 108 -17.24 0.59 -7.65
N LYS A 109 -17.54 -0.62 -8.11
CA LYS A 109 -16.73 -1.80 -7.85
C LYS A 109 -15.59 -1.83 -8.85
N VAL A 110 -14.39 -2.17 -8.37
CA VAL A 110 -13.18 -2.32 -9.19
C VAL A 110 -12.53 -3.62 -8.80
N GLN A 111 -12.29 -4.49 -9.78
CA GLN A 111 -11.50 -5.69 -9.59
C GLN A 111 -10.03 -5.36 -9.74
N GLU A 112 -9.26 -5.58 -8.68
CA GLU A 112 -7.81 -5.49 -8.67
C GLU A 112 -7.21 -6.88 -8.87
N ARG A 113 -6.30 -6.99 -9.83
CA ARG A 113 -5.52 -8.21 -10.06
C ARG A 113 -4.05 -7.89 -10.17
N ALA A 114 -3.21 -8.67 -9.50
CA ALA A 114 -1.77 -8.58 -9.60
C ALA A 114 -1.18 -9.92 -10.00
N TRP A 115 -0.25 -9.90 -10.95
CA TRP A 115 0.49 -11.05 -11.42
C TRP A 115 1.98 -10.85 -11.21
N GLU A 116 2.65 -11.92 -10.82
CA GLU A 116 4.11 -12.01 -10.71
C GLU A 116 4.57 -13.23 -11.52
N ASP A 117 5.44 -13.01 -12.51
CA ASP A 117 5.93 -14.05 -13.43
C ASP A 117 4.79 -14.84 -14.09
N GLY A 118 3.69 -14.15 -14.42
CA GLY A 118 2.48 -14.74 -15.02
C GLY A 118 1.53 -15.43 -14.03
N ASN A 119 1.91 -15.59 -12.76
CA ASN A 119 1.07 -16.18 -11.74
C ASN A 119 0.22 -15.12 -11.04
N LEU A 120 -1.09 -15.37 -10.91
CA LEU A 120 -1.99 -14.47 -10.19
C LEU A 120 -1.68 -14.54 -8.68
N VAL A 121 -1.13 -13.46 -8.14
CA VAL A 121 -0.76 -13.35 -6.71
C VAL A 121 -1.80 -12.59 -5.89
N LYS A 122 -2.70 -11.84 -6.55
CA LYS A 122 -3.78 -11.10 -5.89
C LYS A 122 -4.99 -10.99 -6.83
N ASP A 123 -6.18 -11.26 -6.32
CA ASP A 123 -7.47 -10.96 -6.99
C ASP A 123 -8.49 -10.55 -5.93
N GLN A 124 -8.91 -9.29 -5.97
CA GLN A 124 -9.82 -8.71 -4.98
C GLN A 124 -10.74 -7.66 -5.61
N ILE A 125 -12.00 -7.63 -5.18
CA ILE A 125 -12.94 -6.56 -5.56
C ILE A 125 -12.91 -5.49 -4.47
N LYS A 126 -12.64 -4.25 -4.86
CA LYS A 126 -12.71 -3.07 -4.00
C LYS A 126 -13.87 -2.16 -4.41
N GLU A 127 -14.46 -1.49 -3.44
CA GLU A 127 -15.47 -0.45 -3.65
C GLU A 127 -14.82 0.93 -3.52
N VAL A 128 -15.00 1.76 -4.54
CA VAL A 128 -14.58 3.17 -4.55
C VAL A 128 -15.84 4.02 -4.57
N CYS A 129 -16.11 4.71 -3.46
CA CYS A 129 -17.28 5.56 -3.31
C CYS A 129 -16.91 7.03 -3.49
N GLU A 130 -17.77 7.80 -4.17
CA GLU A 130 -17.58 9.24 -4.40
C GLU A 130 -17.97 10.09 -3.17
N GLY A 131 -18.43 9.46 -2.08
CA GLY A 131 -18.81 10.09 -0.81
C GLY A 131 -18.79 9.12 0.38
N GLU A 132 -19.34 9.54 1.53
CA GLU A 132 -19.42 8.69 2.73
C GLU A 132 -20.34 7.48 2.52
N LYS A 133 -19.79 6.27 2.71
CA LYS A 133 -20.54 5.02 2.66
C LYS A 133 -21.43 4.91 3.90
N TYR A 134 -22.75 4.99 3.72
CA TYR A 134 -23.69 4.76 4.82
C TYR A 134 -23.96 3.26 4.96
N GLU A 135 -23.18 2.57 5.79
CA GLU A 135 -23.47 1.19 6.20
C GLU A 135 -24.43 1.21 7.41
N ARG A 136 -25.64 0.65 7.26
CA ARG A 136 -26.46 0.30 8.44
C ARG A 136 -25.77 -0.84 9.19
N ARG A 137 -24.94 -0.50 10.17
CA ARG A 137 -24.54 -1.48 11.19
C ARG A 137 -25.75 -1.73 12.09
N TYR A 138 -26.17 -2.99 12.16
CA TYR A 138 -27.13 -3.50 13.14
C TYR A 138 -26.40 -3.91 14.41
#